data_AF-A3NZP9-F1
#
_entry.id   AF-A3NZP9-F1
#
_cell.length_a   1.000
_cell.length_b   1.000
_cell.length_c   1.000
_cell.angle_alpha   90.00
_cell.angle_beta   90.00
_cell.angle_gamma   90.00
#
_symmetry.space_group_name_H-M   'P 1'
#
loop_
_entity.id
_entity.type
_entity.pdbx_description
1 polymer ?
#
loop_
_entity_poly.entity_id
_entity_poly.type
_entity_poly.pdbx_seq_one_letter_code
_entity_poly.pdbx_strand_id
1 'polypeptide(L)'
;MFRYCNNPSPGHRFFAAAAIRTMASLALHSAQTYSTEPDMTTILQINSAARSQGAQSTLLADELTAKLQQGNPGATVKVRNLLADALPHLDDAVLGAFFTPADQRSAEQNAIVAKSDELVDELRSADVIVIGAPMYNFGVSSQLKAYFDWIARAGVTFRYTSEGPEGLIKGKKAYVVSARGGKHVGMPTDSQTPFLKTFLGFIGLTDVTFVYAEGLALGPDAATEALASAREAIAAV
;
A
#
# COMPACT_ATOMS: atom_id res chain seq x y z
N MET A 1 -11.59 -13.74 72.60
CA MET A 1 -11.67 -14.48 73.88
C MET A 1 -12.66 -15.61 73.62
N PHE A 2 -12.25 -16.80 73.14
CA PHE A 2 -11.50 -17.85 73.83
C PHE A 2 -10.63 -18.65 72.83
N ARG A 3 -9.43 -19.04 73.26
CA ARG A 3 -8.54 -20.05 72.66
C ARG A 3 -8.83 -21.42 73.29
N TYR A 4 -8.56 -22.51 72.56
CA TYR A 4 -7.87 -23.76 72.97
C TYR A 4 -7.93 -24.71 71.74
N CYS A 5 -6.86 -24.88 70.95
CA CYS A 5 -5.73 -25.83 71.10
C CYS A 5 -6.16 -27.29 71.29
N ASN A 6 -5.96 -28.15 70.28
CA ASN A 6 -4.95 -29.22 70.35
C ASN A 6 -4.89 -30.08 69.06
N ASN A 7 -3.65 -30.34 68.64
CA ASN A 7 -3.21 -31.43 67.78
C ASN A 7 -2.44 -32.41 68.70
N PRO A 8 -2.45 -33.74 68.46
CA PRO A 8 -1.29 -34.32 67.79
C PRO A 8 -1.60 -35.52 66.84
N SER A 9 -0.60 -35.81 66.01
CA SER A 9 -0.42 -36.86 64.98
C SER A 9 -0.12 -38.26 65.59
N PRO A 10 0.40 -39.30 64.87
CA PRO A 10 0.53 -39.58 63.42
C PRO A 10 0.12 -41.03 63.00
N GLY A 11 0.08 -41.33 61.70
CA GLY A 11 0.48 -42.67 61.25
C GLY A 11 -0.22 -43.30 60.04
N HIS A 12 0.63 -43.68 59.08
CA HIS A 12 0.56 -44.87 58.23
C HIS A 12 -0.20 -44.85 56.90
N ARG A 13 0.64 -44.92 55.86
CA ARG A 13 0.39 -45.29 54.46
C ARG A 13 -0.15 -46.73 54.36
N PHE A 14 -1.02 -47.01 53.40
CA PHE A 14 -0.81 -47.90 52.23
C PHE A 14 -2.15 -48.24 51.52
N PHE A 15 -2.18 -47.92 50.22
CA PHE A 15 -2.90 -48.49 49.06
C PHE A 15 -4.11 -49.44 49.25
N ALA A 16 -5.22 -49.16 48.55
CA ALA A 16 -5.66 -49.92 47.36
C ALA A 16 -7.02 -49.43 46.76
N ALA A 17 -7.01 -49.24 45.44
CA ALA A 17 -8.02 -49.48 44.41
C ALA A 17 -9.52 -49.17 44.64
N ALA A 18 -10.11 -48.33 43.78
CA ALA A 18 -11.02 -48.79 42.71
C ALA A 18 -11.67 -47.62 41.93
N ALA A 19 -11.94 -47.92 40.64
CA ALA A 19 -12.98 -47.36 39.78
C ALA A 19 -12.73 -46.02 39.08
N ILE A 20 -12.07 -46.08 37.91
CA ILE A 20 -12.43 -45.24 36.76
C ILE A 20 -12.41 -46.11 35.49
N ARG A 21 -13.60 -46.35 34.94
CA ARG A 21 -13.85 -46.95 33.62
C ARG A 21 -13.89 -45.78 32.63
N THR A 22 -13.01 -45.73 31.64
CA THR A 22 -13.08 -44.70 30.59
C THR A 22 -12.53 -45.21 29.26
N MET A 23 -13.41 -45.12 28.24
CA MET A 23 -13.18 -44.86 26.82
C MET A 23 -12.19 -45.74 26.05
N ALA A 24 -12.73 -46.64 25.24
CA ALA A 24 -12.14 -47.00 23.96
C ALA A 24 -13.20 -46.74 22.87
N SER A 25 -13.11 -45.59 22.22
CA SER A 25 -13.74 -45.38 20.91
C SER A 25 -12.94 -44.35 20.11
N LEU A 26 -12.58 -44.79 18.91
CA LEU A 26 -11.96 -44.11 17.78
C LEU A 26 -11.86 -42.58 17.84
N ALA A 27 -10.63 -42.08 17.70
CA ALA A 27 -10.38 -40.80 17.02
C ALA A 27 -9.25 -40.99 16.02
N LEU A 28 -9.63 -41.21 14.74
CA LEU A 28 -8.74 -41.00 13.60
C LEU A 28 -8.18 -39.58 13.69
N HIS A 29 -6.87 -39.44 13.79
CA HIS A 29 -6.21 -38.16 13.54
C HIS A 29 -6.04 -38.00 12.03
N SER A 30 -6.99 -37.31 11.40
CA SER A 30 -6.74 -36.72 10.08
C SER A 30 -5.79 -35.53 10.29
N ALA A 31 -4.53 -35.69 9.91
CA ALA A 31 -3.67 -34.54 9.68
C ALA A 31 -4.24 -33.76 8.50
N GLN A 32 -4.99 -32.70 8.77
CA GLN A 32 -5.29 -31.69 7.76
C GLN A 32 -3.96 -31.05 7.38
N THR A 33 -3.47 -31.40 6.20
CA THR A 33 -2.48 -30.61 5.50
C THR A 33 -3.10 -29.24 5.27
N TYR A 34 -2.71 -28.25 6.06
CA TYR A 34 -3.00 -26.86 5.77
C TYR A 34 -2.14 -26.52 4.54
N SER A 35 -2.74 -26.62 3.36
CA SER A 35 -2.17 -26.04 2.16
C SER A 35 -2.16 -24.54 2.40
N THR A 36 -1.00 -23.99 2.77
CA THR A 36 -0.74 -22.57 2.61
C THR A 36 -0.75 -22.33 1.10
N GLU A 37 -1.90 -21.97 0.55
CA GLU A 37 -1.92 -21.25 -0.72
C GLU A 37 -0.91 -20.11 -0.57
N PRO A 38 0.08 -19.98 -1.47
CA PRO A 38 1.01 -18.87 -1.39
C PRO A 38 0.21 -17.57 -1.40
N ASP A 39 0.47 -16.67 -0.45
CA ASP A 39 -0.18 -15.36 -0.43
C ASP A 39 0.02 -14.70 -1.81
N MET A 40 -1.08 -14.62 -2.56
CA MET A 40 -1.05 -14.22 -3.96
C MET A 40 -0.72 -12.74 -4.05
N THR A 41 0.42 -12.41 -4.67
CA THR A 41 0.89 -11.03 -4.80
C THR A 41 -0.16 -10.16 -5.50
N THR A 42 -0.51 -9.04 -4.89
CA THR A 42 -1.38 -8.04 -5.50
C THR A 42 -0.56 -6.83 -5.92
N ILE A 43 -0.63 -6.49 -7.20
CA ILE A 43 0.04 -5.33 -7.80
C ILE A 43 -1.01 -4.24 -8.06
N LEU A 44 -0.84 -3.07 -7.46
CA LEU A 44 -1.62 -1.88 -7.78
C LEU A 44 -0.81 -0.98 -8.71
N GLN A 45 -1.30 -0.78 -9.93
CA GLN A 45 -0.74 0.20 -10.86
C GLN A 45 -1.59 1.47 -10.88
N ILE A 46 -0.97 2.63 -10.66
CA ILE A 46 -1.60 3.95 -10.65
C ILE A 46 -1.08 4.76 -11.83
N ASN A 47 -1.93 5.03 -12.81
CA ASN A 47 -1.61 5.82 -14.00
C ASN A 47 -2.14 7.24 -13.83
N SER A 48 -1.24 8.23 -13.85
CA SER A 48 -1.59 9.62 -13.54
C SER A 48 -1.39 10.62 -14.67
N ALA A 49 -1.06 10.15 -15.89
CA ALA A 49 -0.83 11.02 -17.02
C ALA A 49 -2.09 11.76 -17.47
N ALA A 50 -1.95 13.04 -17.83
CA ALA A 50 -3.06 13.88 -18.31
C ALA A 50 -3.41 13.64 -19.78
N ARG A 51 -2.78 12.66 -20.44
CA ARG A 51 -3.06 12.24 -21.81
C ARG A 51 -3.48 10.78 -21.83
N SER A 52 -4.47 10.47 -22.67
CA SER A 52 -5.05 9.13 -22.79
C SER A 52 -4.21 8.16 -23.63
N GLN A 53 -3.34 8.66 -24.50
CA GLN A 53 -2.47 7.87 -25.37
C GLN A 53 -1.05 8.44 -25.40
N GLY A 54 -0.06 7.58 -25.63
CA GLY A 54 1.35 8.00 -25.75
C GLY A 54 1.94 8.59 -24.46
N ALA A 55 1.38 8.26 -23.30
CA ALA A 55 1.94 8.63 -22.00
C ALA A 55 3.12 7.71 -21.66
N GLN A 56 4.35 8.19 -21.86
CA GLN A 56 5.56 7.38 -21.61
C GLN A 56 5.64 6.85 -20.17
N SER A 57 5.20 7.63 -19.18
CA SER A 57 5.12 7.16 -17.78
C SER A 57 4.16 5.99 -17.59
N THR A 58 3.05 5.97 -18.33
CA THR A 58 2.06 4.88 -18.28
C THR A 58 2.58 3.66 -19.02
N LEU A 59 3.12 3.83 -20.23
CA LEU A 59 3.66 2.72 -21.02
C LEU A 59 4.81 2.01 -20.30
N LEU A 60 5.74 2.77 -19.70
CA LEU A 60 6.82 2.20 -18.90
C LEU A 60 6.31 1.58 -17.58
N ALA A 61 5.23 2.11 -16.99
CA ALA A 61 4.59 1.48 -15.83
C ALA A 61 3.91 0.15 -16.22
N ASP A 62 3.27 0.08 -17.38
CA ASP A 62 2.71 -1.16 -17.93
C ASP A 62 3.82 -2.21 -18.15
N GLU A 63 4.95 -1.81 -18.75
CA GLU A 63 6.13 -2.67 -18.95
C GLU A 63 6.67 -3.21 -17.61
N LEU A 64 6.80 -2.34 -16.60
CA LEU A 64 7.24 -2.72 -15.26
C LEU A 64 6.26 -3.68 -14.57
N THR A 65 4.96 -3.36 -14.58
CA THR A 65 3.91 -4.20 -14.01
C THR A 65 3.90 -5.58 -14.66
N ALA A 66 4.02 -5.65 -15.99
CA ALA A 66 4.08 -6.91 -16.72
C ALA A 66 5.29 -7.77 -16.29
N LYS A 67 6.47 -7.15 -16.13
CA LYS A 67 7.65 -7.86 -15.63
C LYS A 67 7.47 -8.36 -14.18
N LEU A 68 6.93 -7.52 -13.30
CA LEU A 68 6.63 -7.91 -11.92
C LEU A 68 5.64 -9.08 -11.87
N GLN A 69 4.61 -9.05 -12.71
CA GLN A 69 3.64 -10.14 -12.81
C GLN A 69 4.29 -11.45 -13.34
N GLN A 70 5.20 -11.36 -14.31
CA GLN A 70 5.95 -12.53 -14.81
C GLN A 70 6.86 -13.13 -13.72
N GLY A 71 7.45 -12.29 -12.87
CA GLY A 71 8.28 -12.72 -11.74
C GLY A 71 7.50 -13.30 -10.56
N ASN A 72 6.18 -13.08 -10.51
CA ASN A 72 5.31 -13.54 -9.44
C ASN A 72 4.12 -14.32 -10.04
N PRO A 73 4.31 -15.61 -10.39
CA PRO A 73 3.23 -16.42 -10.97
C PRO A 73 1.98 -16.41 -10.09
N GLY A 74 0.84 -16.06 -10.69
CA GLY A 74 -0.43 -15.90 -9.97
C GLY A 74 -0.72 -14.47 -9.49
N ALA A 75 0.23 -13.53 -9.60
CA ALA A 75 -0.01 -12.16 -9.18
C ALA A 75 -1.21 -11.53 -9.89
N THR A 76 -2.06 -10.86 -9.11
CA THR A 76 -3.20 -10.11 -9.62
C THR A 76 -2.81 -8.66 -9.83
N VAL A 77 -3.36 -8.03 -10.86
CA VAL A 77 -3.08 -6.63 -11.20
C VAL A 77 -4.37 -5.84 -11.12
N LYS A 78 -4.36 -4.76 -10.34
CA LYS A 78 -5.40 -3.74 -10.33
C LYS A 78 -4.84 -2.45 -10.92
N VAL A 79 -5.51 -1.92 -11.94
CA VAL A 79 -5.13 -0.67 -12.60
C VAL A 79 -6.06 0.45 -12.20
N ARG A 80 -5.50 1.52 -11.63
CA ARG A 80 -6.18 2.78 -11.34
C ARG A 80 -5.74 3.84 -12.34
N ASN A 81 -6.63 4.22 -13.25
CA ASN A 81 -6.36 5.29 -14.21
C ASN A 81 -7.02 6.60 -13.75
N LEU A 82 -6.22 7.56 -13.30
CA LEU A 82 -6.71 8.81 -12.72
C LEU A 82 -7.20 9.83 -13.75
N LEU A 83 -6.98 9.58 -15.05
CA LEU A 83 -7.60 10.37 -16.12
C LEU A 83 -9.00 9.84 -16.44
N ALA A 84 -9.17 8.52 -16.48
CA ALA A 84 -10.45 7.86 -16.76
C ALA A 84 -11.41 7.95 -15.56
N ASP A 85 -10.91 7.68 -14.36
CA ASP A 85 -11.65 7.78 -13.10
C ASP A 85 -11.17 9.00 -12.32
N ALA A 86 -11.42 10.18 -12.88
CA ALA A 86 -10.96 11.44 -12.29
C ALA A 86 -11.58 11.68 -10.90
N LEU A 87 -10.75 12.17 -9.97
CA LEU A 87 -11.18 12.60 -8.65
C LEU A 87 -11.35 14.13 -8.66
N PRO A 88 -12.41 14.66 -8.01
CA PRO A 88 -12.52 16.09 -7.84
C PRO A 88 -11.40 16.59 -6.91
N HIS A 89 -11.03 17.85 -7.05
CA HIS A 89 -10.12 18.50 -6.11
C HIS A 89 -10.73 18.56 -4.70
N LEU A 90 -9.89 18.72 -3.68
CA LEU A 90 -10.39 18.98 -2.33
C LEU A 90 -11.20 20.27 -2.31
N ASP A 91 -12.35 20.19 -1.67
CA ASP A 91 -13.25 21.30 -1.38
C ASP A 91 -13.87 21.13 0.02
N ASP A 92 -14.74 22.05 0.40
CA ASP A 92 -15.40 22.04 1.71
C ASP A 92 -16.26 20.78 1.92
N ALA A 93 -16.84 20.21 0.86
CA ALA A 93 -17.65 19.00 0.97
C ALA A 93 -16.77 17.78 1.28
N VAL A 94 -15.64 17.63 0.59
CA VAL A 94 -14.69 16.54 0.83
C VAL A 94 -14.04 16.68 2.20
N LEU A 95 -13.58 17.87 2.57
CA LEU A 95 -13.00 18.12 3.89
C LEU A 95 -14.04 17.90 4.99
N GLY A 96 -15.25 18.42 4.82
CA GLY A 96 -16.37 18.19 5.72
C GLY A 96 -16.64 16.71 5.94
N ALA A 97 -16.66 15.90 4.88
CA ALA A 97 -16.84 14.46 4.99
C ALA A 97 -15.69 13.75 5.73
N PHE A 98 -14.43 14.13 5.45
CA PHE A 98 -13.26 13.54 6.08
C PHE A 98 -13.14 13.85 7.58
N PHE A 99 -13.54 15.06 8.00
CA PHE A 99 -13.43 15.50 9.40
C PHE A 99 -14.70 15.26 10.23
N THR A 100 -15.85 14.98 9.61
CA THR A 100 -17.07 14.61 10.36
C THR A 100 -16.94 13.19 10.93
N PRO A 101 -17.20 12.97 12.23
CA PRO A 101 -17.24 11.64 12.84
C PRO A 101 -18.18 10.68 12.11
N ALA A 102 -17.81 9.40 12.01
CA ALA A 102 -18.53 8.44 11.17
C ALA A 102 -20.01 8.26 11.53
N ASP A 103 -20.34 8.37 12.81
CA ASP A 103 -21.70 8.28 13.36
C ASP A 103 -22.56 9.54 13.12
N GLN A 104 -21.93 10.63 12.65
CA GLN A 104 -22.58 11.93 12.40
C GLN A 104 -22.63 12.31 10.91
N ARG A 105 -22.11 11.45 10.02
CA ARG A 105 -22.06 11.75 8.59
C ARG A 105 -23.43 11.69 7.93
N SER A 106 -23.69 12.65 7.05
CA SER A 106 -24.82 12.57 6.11
C SER A 106 -24.62 11.44 5.09
N ALA A 107 -25.67 11.12 4.32
CA ALA A 107 -25.57 10.13 3.24
C ALA A 107 -24.54 10.55 2.17
N GLU A 108 -24.47 11.84 1.84
CA GLU A 108 -23.53 12.41 0.88
C GLU A 108 -22.10 12.33 1.38
N GLN A 109 -21.87 12.65 2.66
CA GLN A 109 -20.55 12.51 3.28
C GLN A 109 -20.10 11.05 3.34
N ASN A 110 -21.02 10.12 3.61
CA ASN A 110 -20.72 8.69 3.57
C ASN A 110 -20.35 8.22 2.16
N ALA A 111 -20.99 8.72 1.11
CA ALA A 111 -20.62 8.40 -0.27
C ALA A 111 -19.21 8.92 -0.63
N ILE A 112 -18.86 10.13 -0.20
CA ILE A 112 -17.50 10.69 -0.37
C ILE A 112 -16.47 9.84 0.36
N VAL A 113 -16.74 9.50 1.64
CA VAL A 113 -15.82 8.68 2.43
C VAL A 113 -15.68 7.28 1.84
N ALA A 114 -16.76 6.66 1.39
CA ALA A 114 -16.72 5.36 0.73
C ALA A 114 -15.83 5.38 -0.52
N LYS A 115 -15.86 6.47 -1.30
CA LYS A 115 -14.94 6.61 -2.44
C LYS A 115 -13.48 6.72 -1.99
N SER A 116 -13.19 7.47 -0.93
CA SER A 116 -11.83 7.52 -0.36
C SER A 116 -11.39 6.17 0.21
N ASP A 117 -12.28 5.46 0.90
CA ASP A 117 -12.01 4.14 1.47
C ASP A 117 -11.68 3.13 0.36
N GLU A 118 -12.38 3.13 -0.77
CA GLU A 118 -12.04 2.32 -1.96
C GLU A 118 -10.58 2.53 -2.40
N LEU A 119 -10.12 3.78 -2.47
CA LEU A 119 -8.75 4.12 -2.89
C LEU A 119 -7.72 3.73 -1.84
N VAL A 120 -8.05 3.84 -0.55
CA VAL A 120 -7.18 3.41 0.55
C VAL A 120 -7.09 1.89 0.60
N ASP A 121 -8.18 1.18 0.37
CA ASP A 121 -8.24 -0.28 0.37
C ASP A 121 -7.45 -0.88 -0.78
N GLU A 122 -7.40 -0.20 -1.94
CA GLU A 122 -6.46 -0.52 -3.02
C GLU A 122 -5.01 -0.53 -2.55
N LEU A 123 -4.59 0.51 -1.84
CA LEU A 123 -3.23 0.59 -1.30
C LEU A 123 -2.99 -0.48 -0.24
N ARG A 124 -3.95 -0.71 0.66
CA ARG A 124 -3.84 -1.70 1.73
C ARG A 124 -3.73 -3.12 1.20
N SER A 125 -4.48 -3.44 0.16
CA SER A 125 -4.52 -4.78 -0.45
C SER A 125 -3.31 -5.07 -1.33
N ALA A 126 -2.58 -4.05 -1.79
CA ALA A 126 -1.42 -4.23 -2.65
C ALA A 126 -0.15 -4.56 -1.86
N ASP A 127 0.63 -5.52 -2.35
CA ASP A 127 1.99 -5.80 -1.89
C ASP A 127 3.01 -4.95 -2.65
N VAL A 128 2.73 -4.72 -3.94
CA VAL A 128 3.55 -3.90 -4.84
C VAL A 128 2.70 -2.78 -5.43
N ILE A 129 3.22 -1.55 -5.38
CA ILE A 129 2.56 -0.37 -5.93
C ILE A 129 3.44 0.21 -7.05
N VAL A 130 2.91 0.35 -8.25
CA VAL A 130 3.58 0.96 -9.40
C VAL A 130 2.89 2.27 -9.75
N ILE A 131 3.59 3.40 -9.68
CA ILE A 131 3.03 4.73 -9.93
C ILE A 131 3.65 5.31 -11.20
N GLY A 132 2.86 5.45 -12.26
CA GLY A 132 3.23 6.24 -13.44
C GLY A 132 3.03 7.73 -13.16
N ALA A 133 4.12 8.46 -12.93
CA ALA A 133 4.14 9.85 -12.47
C ALA A 133 4.90 10.78 -13.44
N PRO A 134 4.27 11.25 -14.54
CA PRO A 134 4.93 12.18 -15.46
C PRO A 134 5.16 13.53 -14.78
N MET A 135 6.20 14.24 -15.21
CA MET A 135 6.46 15.60 -14.74
C MET A 135 5.71 16.61 -15.60
N TYR A 136 4.90 17.44 -14.95
CA TYR A 136 4.29 18.63 -15.53
C TYR A 136 4.70 19.84 -14.71
N ASN A 137 5.28 20.84 -15.37
CA ASN A 137 5.69 22.11 -14.74
C ASN A 137 6.46 21.87 -13.42
N PHE A 138 7.49 21.01 -13.47
CA PHE A 138 8.36 20.63 -12.34
C PHE A 138 7.67 19.81 -11.21
N GLY A 139 6.37 19.55 -11.30
CA GLY A 139 5.59 18.82 -10.30
C GLY A 139 5.00 17.50 -10.80
N VAL A 140 4.20 16.87 -9.93
CA VAL A 140 3.30 15.76 -10.31
C VAL A 140 2.10 16.27 -11.11
N SER A 141 1.37 15.38 -11.78
CA SER A 141 0.11 15.78 -12.41
C SER A 141 -0.93 16.22 -11.39
N SER A 142 -1.85 17.09 -11.81
CA SER A 142 -2.97 17.50 -10.95
C SER A 142 -3.87 16.30 -10.59
N GLN A 143 -3.96 15.30 -11.46
CA GLN A 143 -4.64 14.03 -11.19
C GLN A 143 -3.97 13.26 -10.05
N LEU A 144 -2.64 13.12 -10.07
CA LEU A 144 -1.91 12.44 -8.99
C LEU A 144 -2.03 13.20 -7.67
N LYS A 145 -1.97 14.53 -7.72
CA LYS A 145 -2.15 15.37 -6.53
C LYS A 145 -3.55 15.21 -5.93
N ALA A 146 -4.59 15.20 -6.76
CA ALA A 146 -5.96 14.95 -6.29
C ALA A 146 -6.07 13.55 -5.67
N TYR A 147 -5.51 12.51 -6.29
CA TYR A 147 -5.48 11.17 -5.70
C TYR A 147 -4.78 11.14 -4.33
N PHE A 148 -3.63 11.79 -4.21
CA PHE A 148 -2.90 11.93 -2.95
C PHE A 148 -3.70 12.62 -1.86
N ASP A 149 -4.45 13.66 -2.20
CA ASP A 149 -5.33 14.34 -1.27
C ASP A 149 -6.47 13.45 -0.75
N TRP A 150 -6.98 12.57 -1.59
CA TRP A 150 -8.07 11.67 -1.24
C TRP A 150 -7.65 10.49 -0.37
N ILE A 151 -6.37 10.09 -0.43
CA ILE A 151 -5.84 8.99 0.39
C ILE A 151 -5.13 9.47 1.66
N ALA A 152 -4.73 10.74 1.75
CA ALA A 152 -4.04 11.30 2.92
C ALA A 152 -5.03 11.64 4.04
N ARG A 153 -5.43 10.64 4.84
CA ARG A 153 -6.45 10.77 5.89
C ARG A 153 -5.90 10.41 7.27
N ALA A 154 -6.04 11.35 8.20
CA ALA A 154 -5.61 11.18 9.59
C ALA A 154 -6.39 10.05 10.26
N GLY A 155 -5.70 9.17 10.97
CA GLY A 155 -6.23 7.96 11.57
C GLY A 155 -6.49 6.81 10.58
N VAL A 156 -6.30 7.02 9.27
CA VAL A 156 -6.58 6.04 8.22
C VAL A 156 -5.32 5.60 7.48
N THR A 157 -4.56 6.55 6.93
CA THR A 157 -3.28 6.27 6.21
C THR A 157 -2.07 6.89 6.88
N PHE A 158 -2.28 7.83 7.79
CA PHE A 158 -1.26 8.35 8.69
C PHE A 158 -1.88 8.71 10.04
N ARG A 159 -1.06 8.94 11.07
CA ARG A 159 -1.48 9.57 12.34
C ARG A 159 -0.40 10.53 12.84
N TYR A 160 -0.78 11.48 13.70
CA TYR A 160 0.19 12.30 14.41
C TYR A 160 0.58 11.64 15.74
N THR A 161 1.87 11.66 16.05
CA THR A 161 2.46 11.20 17.30
C THR A 161 3.30 12.33 17.91
N SER A 162 3.83 12.13 19.12
CA SER A 162 4.79 13.07 19.73
C SER A 162 6.08 13.25 18.92
N GLU A 163 6.41 12.29 18.05
CA GLU A 163 7.61 12.27 17.21
C GLU A 163 7.36 12.82 15.79
N GLY A 164 6.12 13.22 15.50
CA GLY A 164 5.69 13.66 14.18
C GLY A 164 4.70 12.69 13.52
N PRO A 165 4.44 12.84 12.21
CA PRO A 165 3.52 11.95 11.50
C PRO A 165 4.10 10.54 11.33
N GLU A 166 3.26 9.54 11.58
CA GLU A 166 3.54 8.13 11.33
C GLU A 166 2.61 7.60 10.23
N GLY A 167 3.19 7.10 9.14
CA GLY A 167 2.45 6.42 8.07
C GLY A 167 1.94 5.05 8.48
N LEU A 168 0.74 4.68 8.02
CA LEU A 168 0.03 3.45 8.40
C LEU A 168 -0.03 2.42 7.26
N ILE A 169 0.32 2.79 6.03
CA ILE A 169 0.40 1.91 4.87
C ILE A 169 1.82 1.33 4.79
N LYS A 170 2.07 0.24 5.53
CA LYS A 170 3.41 -0.35 5.72
C LYS A 170 3.58 -1.68 4.99
N GLY A 171 4.85 -2.12 4.85
CA GLY A 171 5.19 -3.46 4.36
C GLY A 171 5.01 -3.66 2.86
N LYS A 172 5.13 -2.59 2.08
CA LYS A 172 4.86 -2.58 0.63
C LYS A 172 6.10 -2.15 -0.13
N LYS A 173 6.30 -2.73 -1.31
CA LYS A 173 7.28 -2.24 -2.30
C LYS A 173 6.62 -1.22 -3.21
N ALA A 174 7.21 -0.04 -3.36
CA ALA A 174 6.72 0.98 -4.29
C ALA A 174 7.73 1.25 -5.41
N TYR A 175 7.23 1.37 -6.63
CA TYR A 175 7.97 1.82 -7.80
C TYR A 175 7.33 3.10 -8.33
N VAL A 176 8.15 4.10 -8.65
CA VAL A 176 7.73 5.33 -9.31
C VAL A 176 8.38 5.40 -10.67
N VAL A 177 7.56 5.37 -11.72
CA VAL A 177 7.99 5.52 -13.11
C VAL A 177 7.75 6.97 -13.55
N SER A 178 8.81 7.75 -13.67
CA SER A 178 8.75 9.18 -13.96
C SER A 178 9.26 9.49 -15.37
N ALA A 179 8.36 9.94 -16.24
CA ALA A 179 8.68 10.41 -17.59
C ALA A 179 8.75 11.94 -17.64
N ARG A 180 9.83 12.48 -18.19
CA ARG A 180 10.17 13.92 -18.12
C ARG A 180 10.71 14.43 -19.45
N GLY A 181 10.29 15.63 -19.82
CA GLY A 181 10.74 16.28 -21.06
C GLY A 181 12.22 16.69 -21.00
N GLY A 182 12.65 17.28 -19.88
CA GLY A 182 14.04 17.63 -19.61
C GLY A 182 14.77 16.62 -18.72
N LYS A 183 16.04 16.91 -18.40
CA LYS A 183 16.87 16.19 -17.43
C LYS A 183 16.88 16.95 -16.11
N HIS A 184 16.38 16.34 -15.04
CA HIS A 184 16.13 16.97 -13.75
C HIS A 184 16.73 16.20 -12.59
N VAL A 185 16.96 14.88 -12.68
CA VAL A 185 17.52 14.10 -11.57
C VAL A 185 18.82 14.73 -11.06
N GLY A 186 18.88 15.02 -9.76
CA GLY A 186 20.03 15.67 -9.12
C GLY A 186 20.12 17.18 -9.34
N MET A 187 19.17 17.79 -10.05
CA MET A 187 19.12 19.24 -10.32
C MET A 187 18.13 19.94 -9.38
N PRO A 188 18.31 21.25 -9.09
CA PRO A 188 17.35 22.04 -8.31
C PRO A 188 15.93 22.08 -8.90
N THR A 189 15.78 21.78 -10.19
CA THR A 189 14.50 21.72 -10.89
C THR A 189 13.73 20.40 -10.65
N ASP A 190 14.32 19.41 -9.95
CA ASP A 190 13.60 18.22 -9.51
C ASP A 190 12.88 18.45 -8.18
N SER A 191 11.77 19.19 -8.24
CA SER A 191 10.83 19.27 -7.12
C SER A 191 9.93 18.04 -6.99
N GLN A 192 9.83 17.23 -8.05
CA GLN A 192 8.91 16.09 -8.10
C GLN A 192 9.41 14.89 -7.28
N THR A 193 10.68 14.50 -7.41
CA THR A 193 11.25 13.36 -6.67
C THR A 193 11.17 13.57 -5.15
N PRO A 194 11.61 14.72 -4.59
CA PRO A 194 11.51 14.96 -3.15
C PRO A 194 10.06 14.99 -2.67
N PHE A 195 9.16 15.62 -3.42
CA PHE A 195 7.73 15.63 -3.08
C PHE A 195 7.15 14.20 -2.99
N LEU A 196 7.44 13.36 -3.98
CA LEU A 196 6.97 11.97 -4.00
C LEU A 196 7.55 11.17 -2.83
N LYS A 197 8.86 11.29 -2.55
CA LYS A 197 9.46 10.63 -1.38
C LYS A 197 8.81 11.07 -0.07
N THR A 198 8.61 12.37 0.10
CA THR A 198 7.96 12.93 1.29
C THR A 198 6.53 12.41 1.45
N PHE A 199 5.71 12.49 0.39
CA PHE A 199 4.32 12.08 0.45
C PHE A 199 4.17 10.57 0.65
N LEU A 200 4.92 9.75 -0.08
CA LEU A 200 4.88 8.29 0.03
C LEU A 200 5.35 7.84 1.42
N GLY A 201 6.45 8.41 1.92
CA GLY A 201 6.93 8.16 3.29
C GLY A 201 5.93 8.59 4.36
N PHE A 202 5.25 9.73 4.15
CA PHE A 202 4.21 10.26 5.05
C PHE A 202 3.04 9.28 5.24
N ILE A 203 2.62 8.56 4.20
CA ILE A 203 1.57 7.53 4.32
C ILE A 203 2.13 6.14 4.70
N GLY A 204 3.45 5.95 4.72
CA GLY A 204 4.11 4.73 5.22
C GLY A 204 4.87 3.92 4.16
N LEU A 205 4.85 4.35 2.90
CA LEU A 205 5.58 3.71 1.79
C LEU A 205 7.04 4.15 1.79
N THR A 206 7.88 3.39 2.51
CA THR A 206 9.30 3.74 2.72
C THR A 206 10.28 3.02 1.80
N ASP A 207 9.90 1.86 1.24
CA ASP A 207 10.70 1.16 0.23
C ASP A 207 10.27 1.60 -1.18
N VAL A 208 10.87 2.70 -1.65
CA VAL A 208 10.53 3.33 -2.95
C VAL A 208 11.71 3.27 -3.90
N THR A 209 11.50 2.67 -5.08
CA THR A 209 12.45 2.65 -6.20
C THR A 209 11.96 3.55 -7.33
N PHE A 210 12.83 4.38 -7.88
CA PHE A 210 12.48 5.27 -8.99
C PHE A 210 13.05 4.75 -10.31
N VAL A 211 12.23 4.77 -11.35
CA VAL A 211 12.62 4.54 -12.75
C VAL A 211 12.39 5.86 -13.49
N TYR A 212 13.44 6.40 -14.10
CA TYR A 212 13.38 7.69 -14.78
C TYR A 212 13.54 7.52 -16.29
N ALA A 213 12.70 8.23 -17.05
CA ALA A 213 12.88 8.49 -18.47
C ALA A 213 12.96 10.00 -18.68
N GLU A 214 14.18 10.55 -18.72
CA GLU A 214 14.44 12.00 -18.80
C GLU A 214 15.02 12.44 -20.14
N GLY A 215 14.65 13.63 -20.60
CA GLY A 215 15.12 14.17 -21.88
C GLY A 215 14.25 13.78 -23.08
N LEU A 216 13.02 13.31 -22.83
CA LEU A 216 12.08 12.88 -23.88
C LEU A 216 11.72 13.98 -24.89
N ALA A 217 11.94 15.25 -24.53
CA ALA A 217 11.66 16.41 -25.40
C ALA A 217 12.94 17.03 -26.00
N LEU A 218 14.12 16.44 -25.80
CA LEU A 218 15.41 17.00 -26.26
C LEU A 218 15.80 16.53 -27.68
N GLY A 219 14.97 15.71 -28.33
CA GLY A 219 15.20 15.17 -29.67
C GLY A 219 15.06 13.64 -29.71
N PRO A 220 15.01 13.04 -30.92
CA PRO A 220 14.73 11.60 -31.09
C PRO A 220 15.80 10.70 -30.47
N ASP A 221 17.08 11.06 -30.59
CA ASP A 221 18.19 10.27 -30.03
C ASP A 221 18.15 10.28 -28.50
N ALA A 222 17.98 11.47 -27.90
CA ALA A 222 17.86 11.62 -26.46
C ALA A 222 16.61 10.90 -25.91
N ALA A 223 15.49 10.94 -26.62
CA ALA A 223 14.29 10.20 -26.23
C ALA A 223 14.51 8.68 -26.31
N THR A 224 15.22 8.19 -27.33
CA THR A 224 15.55 6.77 -27.46
C THR A 224 16.44 6.30 -26.32
N GLU A 225 17.49 7.07 -25.99
CA GLU A 225 18.39 6.80 -24.87
C GLU A 225 17.63 6.80 -23.53
N ALA A 226 16.76 7.78 -23.32
CA ALA A 226 15.94 7.90 -22.10
C ALA A 226 15.04 6.68 -21.89
N LEU A 227 14.39 6.20 -22.97
CA LEU A 227 13.55 5.00 -22.92
C LEU A 227 14.37 3.72 -22.74
N ALA A 228 15.54 3.62 -23.35
CA ALA A 228 16.44 2.50 -23.17
C ALA A 228 16.92 2.40 -21.71
N SER A 229 17.39 3.50 -21.13
CA SER A 229 17.83 3.55 -19.74
C SER A 229 16.70 3.21 -18.76
N ALA A 230 15.48 3.70 -19.01
CA ALA A 230 14.32 3.32 -18.20
C ALA A 230 14.02 1.81 -18.30
N ARG A 231 14.14 1.21 -19.48
CA ARG A 231 13.95 -0.24 -19.68
C ARG A 231 15.04 -1.09 -19.05
N GLU A 232 16.29 -0.63 -19.04
CA GLU A 232 17.37 -1.28 -18.30
C GLU A 232 17.08 -1.28 -16.80
N ALA A 233 16.63 -0.15 -16.26
CA ALA A 233 16.21 -0.05 -14.86
C ALA A 233 15.01 -0.96 -14.57
N ILE A 234 14.02 -1.04 -15.47
CA ILE A 234 12.92 -1.99 -15.37
C ILE A 234 13.45 -3.42 -15.39
N ALA A 235 14.37 -3.78 -16.28
CA ALA A 235 14.89 -5.14 -16.40
C ALA A 235 15.65 -5.60 -15.14
N ALA A 236 16.22 -4.68 -14.37
CA ALA A 236 16.94 -4.94 -13.12
C ALA A 236 16.03 -5.15 -11.89
N VAL A 237 14.71 -4.94 -12.03
CA VAL A 237 13.69 -5.23 -11.00
C VAL A 237 13.49 -6.73 -10.83
#